data_AF-A0A7R9VD03-F1
#
_entry.id   AF-A0A7R9VD03-F1
#
_cell.length_a   1.000
_cell.length_b   1.000
_cell.length_c   1.000
_cell.angle_alpha   90.00
_cell.angle_beta   90.00
_cell.angle_gamma   90.00
#
_symmetry.space_group_name_H-M   'P 1'
#
loop_
_entity.id
_entity.type
_entity.pdbx_description
1 polymer ?
#
loop_
_entity_poly.entity_id
_entity_poly.type
_entity_poly.pdbx_seq_one_letter_code
_entity_poly.pdbx_strand_id
1 'polypeptide(L)'
;TKKRLKVQSEGRIVQSIHNNDDSTVAAMSIISQEQHIKGQALIDEAEHTLARRTWFSSSTETKFEEAAELFEKSANAFKVGGRYFEAGNAYSRAALIHKDHLSHVGEAARCMSSSATCYR
;
A
#
# COMPACT_ATOMS: atom_id res chain seq x y z
N THR A 1 -43.38 35.64 -3.77
CA THR A 1 -41.93 35.96 -3.65
C THR A 1 -41.62 36.34 -2.21
N LYS A 2 -40.95 35.48 -1.44
CA LYS A 2 -40.12 35.85 -0.27
C LYS A 2 -39.40 34.58 0.23
N LYS A 3 -38.09 34.74 0.42
CA LYS A 3 -37.07 33.70 0.49
C LYS A 3 -37.04 33.00 1.84
N ARG A 4 -36.69 31.71 1.74
CA ARG A 4 -36.30 30.74 2.76
C ARG A 4 -35.06 31.23 3.52
N LEU A 5 -35.13 31.30 4.85
CA LEU A 5 -33.97 31.43 5.74
C LEU A 5 -34.10 30.34 6.80
N LYS A 6 -33.29 29.28 6.68
CA LYS A 6 -33.14 28.26 7.71
C LYS A 6 -31.77 28.46 8.35
N VAL A 7 -31.87 29.01 9.57
CA VAL A 7 -30.95 29.08 10.71
C VAL A 7 -29.62 28.32 10.57
N GLN A 8 -28.54 29.08 10.73
CA GLN A 8 -27.18 28.65 11.08
C GLN A 8 -27.17 27.90 12.42
N SER A 9 -26.58 26.71 12.46
CA SER A 9 -26.10 26.08 13.69
C SER A 9 -24.59 25.92 13.60
N GLU A 10 -23.92 26.84 14.27
CA GLU A 10 -22.77 26.63 15.15
C GLU A 10 -21.82 25.48 14.84
N GLY A 11 -20.61 25.87 14.43
CA GLY A 11 -19.45 24.98 14.28
C GLY A 11 -18.26 25.75 13.70
N ARG A 12 -18.10 27.02 14.09
CA ARG A 12 -16.99 27.87 13.64
C ARG A 12 -15.76 27.44 14.42
N ILE A 13 -15.00 26.49 13.87
CA ILE A 13 -13.65 26.19 14.34
C ILE A 13 -12.84 27.46 14.16
N VAL A 14 -12.58 28.12 15.28
CA VAL A 14 -11.63 29.23 15.37
C VAL A 14 -10.25 28.59 15.38
N GLN A 15 -9.51 28.71 14.28
CA GLN A 15 -8.05 28.61 14.36
C GLN A 15 -7.44 29.82 13.68
N SER A 16 -7.10 30.76 14.55
CA SER A 16 -6.24 31.90 14.28
C SER A 16 -4.83 31.41 13.94
N ILE A 17 -4.44 31.67 12.69
CA ILE A 17 -3.11 32.06 12.19
C ILE A 17 -1.95 31.82 13.17
N HIS A 18 -1.10 30.83 12.87
CA HIS A 18 0.36 30.99 12.75
C HIS A 18 1.00 29.78 12.04
N ASN A 19 1.85 30.10 11.06
CA ASN A 19 2.96 29.31 10.50
C ASN A 19 2.66 28.42 9.28
N ASN A 20 3.42 28.67 8.22
CA ASN A 20 3.41 28.03 6.90
C ASN A 20 3.82 26.55 6.91
N ASP A 21 3.87 25.89 8.07
CA ASP A 21 4.32 24.51 8.25
C ASP A 21 3.13 23.52 8.30
N ASP A 22 1.93 23.97 8.69
CA ASP A 22 0.75 23.11 8.91
C ASP A 22 0.19 22.45 7.64
N SER A 23 0.34 23.10 6.47
CA SER A 23 -0.16 22.54 5.20
C SER A 23 0.64 21.32 4.75
N THR A 24 1.93 21.28 5.06
CA THR A 24 2.83 20.20 4.67
C THR A 24 2.60 18.94 5.50
N VAL A 25 2.38 19.09 6.81
CA VAL A 25 2.05 17.98 7.72
C VAL A 25 0.66 17.42 7.44
N ALA A 26 -0.33 18.28 7.15
CA ALA A 26 -1.65 17.83 6.72
C ALA A 26 -1.60 17.06 5.38
N ALA A 27 -0.85 17.56 4.40
CA ALA A 27 -0.64 16.87 3.12
C ALA A 27 0.11 15.53 3.30
N MET A 28 1.16 15.49 4.12
CA MET A 28 1.88 14.25 4.43
C MET A 28 0.99 13.22 5.14
N SER A 29 0.10 13.65 6.03
CA SER A 29 -0.85 12.77 6.71
C SER A 29 -1.88 12.17 5.73
N ILE A 30 -2.37 12.97 4.78
CA ILE A 30 -3.31 12.49 3.75
C ILE A 30 -2.60 11.51 2.80
N ILE A 31 -1.40 11.87 2.32
CA ILE A 31 -0.60 11.00 1.45
C ILE A 31 -0.27 9.68 2.15
N SER A 32 0.13 9.72 3.42
CA SER A 32 0.41 8.51 4.20
C SER A 32 -0.81 7.60 4.30
N GLN A 33 -1.99 8.17 4.56
CA GLN A 33 -3.23 7.42 4.67
C GLN A 33 -3.71 6.87 3.31
N GLU A 34 -3.64 7.65 2.25
CA GLU A 34 -3.99 7.21 0.89
C GLU A 34 -3.08 6.08 0.41
N GLN A 35 -1.77 6.20 0.64
CA GLN A 35 -0.82 5.15 0.27
C GLN A 35 -0.99 3.89 1.11
N HIS A 36 -1.41 4.02 2.38
CA HIS A 36 -1.77 2.88 3.21
C HIS A 36 -2.97 2.13 2.65
N ILE A 37 -4.05 2.85 2.30
CA ILE A 37 -5.24 2.25 1.67
C ILE A 37 -4.87 1.57 0.36
N LYS A 38 -4.06 2.23 -0.48
CA LYS A 38 -3.59 1.66 -1.75
C LYS A 38 -2.73 0.42 -1.54
N GLY A 39 -1.80 0.46 -0.59
CA GLY A 39 -0.97 -0.69 -0.24
C GLY A 39 -1.81 -1.87 0.22
N GLN A 40 -2.79 -1.63 1.11
CA GLN A 40 -3.67 -2.68 1.60
C GLN A 40 -4.53 -3.28 0.48
N ALA A 41 -5.11 -2.45 -0.40
CA ALA A 41 -5.88 -2.94 -1.54
C ALA A 41 -5.05 -3.85 -2.46
N LEU A 42 -3.77 -3.52 -2.67
CA LEU A 42 -2.85 -4.35 -3.45
C LEU A 42 -2.49 -5.66 -2.73
N ILE A 43 -2.37 -5.65 -1.40
CA ILE A 43 -2.21 -6.88 -0.62
C ILE A 43 -3.43 -7.79 -0.81
N ASP A 44 -4.63 -7.25 -0.65
CA ASP A 44 -5.87 -8.00 -0.78
C ASP A 44 -6.02 -8.60 -2.19
N GLU A 45 -5.64 -7.83 -3.22
CA GLU A 45 -5.61 -8.31 -4.62
C GLU A 45 -4.57 -9.42 -4.83
N ALA A 46 -3.38 -9.29 -4.23
CA ALA A 46 -2.34 -10.32 -4.28
C ALA A 46 -2.81 -11.63 -3.62
N GLU A 47 -3.46 -11.53 -2.45
CA GLU A 47 -4.02 -12.68 -1.75
C GLU A 47 -5.17 -13.33 -2.51
N HIS A 48 -6.05 -12.52 -3.11
CA HIS A 48 -7.11 -13.03 -3.96
C HIS A 48 -6.55 -13.75 -5.21
N THR A 49 -5.48 -13.20 -5.79
CA THR A 49 -4.75 -13.82 -6.89
C THR A 49 -4.17 -15.17 -6.46
N LEU A 50 -3.54 -15.25 -5.27
CA LEU A 50 -3.06 -16.50 -4.69
C LEU A 50 -4.18 -17.50 -4.38
N ALA A 51 -5.37 -17.05 -4.00
CA ALA A 51 -6.52 -17.90 -3.72
C ALA A 51 -7.19 -18.45 -4.98
N ARG A 52 -6.97 -17.80 -6.14
CA ARG A 52 -7.57 -18.20 -7.42
C ARG A 52 -7.16 -19.62 -7.79
N ARG A 53 -8.15 -20.47 -8.07
CA ARG A 53 -7.92 -21.82 -8.60
C ARG A 53 -7.67 -21.75 -10.10
N THR A 54 -6.52 -22.26 -10.53
CA THR A 54 -6.10 -22.36 -11.93
C THR A 54 -6.17 -23.81 -12.36
N TRP A 55 -6.73 -24.07 -13.55
CA TRP A 55 -6.88 -25.42 -14.11
C TRP A 55 -5.65 -25.86 -14.93
N PHE A 56 -4.86 -24.91 -15.42
CA PHE A 56 -3.70 -25.16 -16.26
C PHE A 56 -2.39 -24.82 -15.52
N SER A 57 -1.39 -25.68 -15.67
CA SER A 57 -0.07 -25.51 -15.03
C SER A 57 0.60 -24.19 -15.40
N SER A 58 0.49 -23.76 -16.66
CA SER A 58 1.05 -22.48 -17.12
C SER A 58 0.37 -21.27 -16.46
N SER A 59 -0.93 -21.35 -16.19
CA SER A 59 -1.65 -20.29 -15.47
C SER A 59 -1.30 -20.21 -13.99
N THR A 60 -0.80 -21.30 -13.40
CA THR A 60 -0.37 -21.33 -12.01
C THR A 60 0.92 -20.54 -11.80
N GLU A 61 1.87 -20.64 -12.72
CA GLU A 61 3.12 -19.85 -12.70
C GLU A 61 2.80 -18.35 -12.84
N THR A 62 2.05 -17.96 -13.87
CA THR A 62 1.63 -16.56 -14.08
C THR A 62 0.88 -15.98 -12.88
N LYS A 63 0.06 -16.81 -12.21
CA LYS A 63 -0.64 -16.40 -10.98
C LYS A 63 0.35 -16.06 -9.87
N PHE A 64 1.41 -16.85 -9.69
CA PHE A 64 2.43 -16.57 -8.68
C PHE A 64 3.26 -15.34 -9.05
N GLU A 65 3.56 -15.13 -10.33
CA GLU A 65 4.22 -13.92 -10.83
C GLU A 65 3.38 -12.66 -10.57
N GLU A 66 2.09 -12.68 -10.94
CA GLU A 66 1.15 -11.57 -10.68
C GLU A 66 1.07 -11.26 -9.19
N ALA A 67 0.91 -12.30 -8.34
CA ALA A 67 0.83 -12.11 -6.90
C ALA A 67 2.11 -11.48 -6.33
N ALA A 68 3.30 -11.95 -6.75
CA ALA A 68 4.57 -11.39 -6.33
C ALA A 68 4.71 -9.92 -6.75
N GLU A 69 4.35 -9.59 -7.99
CA GLU A 69 4.37 -8.21 -8.49
C GLU A 69 3.43 -7.29 -7.70
N LEU A 70 2.22 -7.76 -7.36
CA LEU A 70 1.27 -7.02 -6.52
C LEU A 70 1.81 -6.79 -5.11
N PHE A 71 2.47 -7.78 -4.50
CA PHE A 71 3.15 -7.61 -3.22
C PHE A 71 4.27 -6.55 -3.32
N GLU A 72 5.11 -6.57 -4.36
CA GLU A 72 6.15 -5.55 -4.55
C GLU A 72 5.56 -4.14 -4.76
N LYS A 73 4.48 -4.02 -5.54
CA LYS A 73 3.75 -2.76 -5.73
C LYS A 73 3.17 -2.25 -4.40
N SER A 74 2.58 -3.13 -3.59
CA SER A 74 2.06 -2.77 -2.27
C SER A 74 3.18 -2.27 -1.34
N ALA A 75 4.34 -2.92 -1.36
CA ALA A 75 5.49 -2.54 -0.55
C ALA A 75 6.00 -1.15 -0.91
N ASN A 76 6.05 -0.83 -2.21
CA ASN A 76 6.41 0.50 -2.68
C ASN A 76 5.39 1.57 -2.21
N ALA A 77 4.09 1.27 -2.25
CA ALA A 77 3.05 2.17 -1.74
C ALA A 77 3.24 2.42 -0.23
N PHE A 78 3.42 1.37 0.57
CA PHE A 78 3.67 1.51 2.00
C PHE A 78 4.94 2.32 2.32
N LYS A 79 6.01 2.17 1.53
CA LYS A 79 7.22 3.00 1.66
C LYS A 79 6.95 4.48 1.43
N VAL A 80 6.18 4.84 0.41
CA VAL A 80 5.79 6.23 0.15
C VAL A 80 4.95 6.78 1.31
N GLY A 81 4.11 5.93 1.91
CA GLY A 81 3.32 6.27 3.09
C GLY A 81 4.10 6.27 4.42
N GLY A 82 5.40 6.00 4.43
CA GLY A 82 6.24 5.94 5.64
C GLY A 82 6.06 4.69 6.50
N ARG A 83 5.38 3.66 5.99
CA ARG A 83 5.06 2.41 6.68
C ARG A 83 6.05 1.31 6.31
N TYR A 84 7.29 1.48 6.76
CA TYR A 84 8.39 0.59 6.37
C TYR A 84 8.21 -0.85 6.90
N PHE A 85 7.56 -1.04 8.05
CA PHE A 85 7.30 -2.38 8.57
C PHE A 85 6.33 -3.18 7.68
N GLU A 86 5.22 -2.58 7.26
CA GLU A 86 4.26 -3.19 6.33
C GLU A 86 4.90 -3.42 4.95
N ALA A 87 5.73 -2.48 4.49
CA ALA A 87 6.50 -2.65 3.26
C ALA A 87 7.47 -3.83 3.32
N GLY A 88 8.19 -3.99 4.43
CA GLY A 88 9.08 -5.12 4.66
C GLY A 88 8.33 -6.44 4.61
N ASN A 89 7.18 -6.53 5.28
CA ASN A 89 6.35 -7.73 5.27
C ASN A 89 5.89 -8.08 3.84
N ALA A 90 5.46 -7.07 3.08
CA ALA A 90 5.06 -7.25 1.69
C ALA A 90 6.22 -7.75 0.81
N TYR A 91 7.42 -7.15 0.90
CA TYR A 91 8.60 -7.63 0.18
C TYR A 91 9.03 -9.04 0.61
N SER A 92 8.92 -9.36 1.89
CA SER A 92 9.21 -10.73 2.39
C SER A 92 8.27 -11.74 1.75
N ARG A 93 6.97 -11.42 1.62
CA ARG A 93 6.00 -12.29 0.93
C ARG A 93 6.33 -12.44 -0.55
N ALA A 94 6.65 -11.35 -1.25
CA ALA A 94 7.08 -11.42 -2.65
C ALA A 94 8.32 -12.33 -2.83
N ALA A 95 9.31 -12.18 -1.94
CA ALA A 95 10.52 -13.01 -1.97
C ALA A 95 10.24 -14.50 -1.78
N LEU A 96 9.33 -14.83 -0.85
CA LEU A 96 8.93 -16.22 -0.62
C LEU A 96 8.23 -16.82 -1.84
N ILE A 97 7.37 -16.07 -2.53
CA ILE A 97 6.71 -16.55 -3.75
C ILE A 97 7.74 -16.78 -4.87
N HIS A 98 8.64 -15.82 -5.10
CA HIS A 98 9.71 -15.96 -6.09
C HIS A 98 10.59 -17.19 -5.81
N LYS A 99 10.89 -17.46 -4.54
CA LYS A 99 11.72 -18.60 -4.14
C LYS A 99 10.99 -19.94 -4.22
N ASP A 100 9.81 -20.03 -3.61
CA ASP A 100 9.14 -21.31 -3.34
C ASP A 100 8.26 -21.77 -4.53
N HIS A 101 7.77 -20.83 -5.35
CA HIS A 101 6.84 -21.13 -6.45
C HIS A 101 7.42 -20.89 -7.84
N LEU A 102 8.30 -19.90 -8.01
CA LEU A 102 8.86 -19.51 -9.31
C LEU A 102 10.32 -19.92 -9.51
N SER A 103 11.01 -20.33 -8.43
CA SER A 103 12.46 -20.62 -8.45
C SER A 103 13.32 -19.44 -8.96
N HIS A 104 12.81 -18.21 -8.90
CA HIS A 104 13.50 -16.98 -9.28
C HIS A 104 14.38 -16.47 -8.13
N VAL A 105 15.52 -17.15 -7.91
CA VAL A 105 16.40 -16.90 -6.75
C VAL A 105 16.96 -15.46 -6.74
N GLY A 106 17.28 -14.89 -7.90
CA GLY A 106 17.78 -13.51 -8.01
C GLY A 106 16.76 -12.48 -7.52
N GLU A 107 15.52 -12.63 -7.97
CA GLU A 107 14.41 -11.73 -7.62
C GLU A 107 13.99 -11.91 -6.17
N ALA A 108 14.01 -13.15 -5.67
CA ALA A 108 13.83 -13.43 -4.24
C ALA A 108 14.90 -12.73 -3.38
N ALA A 109 16.19 -12.80 -3.75
CA ALA A 109 17.27 -12.15 -3.00
C ALA A 109 17.16 -10.62 -3.03
N ARG A 110 16.76 -10.04 -4.17
CA ARG A 110 16.51 -8.60 -4.31
C ARG A 110 15.34 -8.16 -3.42
N CYS A 111 14.24 -8.90 -3.42
CA CYS A 111 13.08 -8.62 -2.57
C CYS A 111 13.44 -8.75 -1.08
N MET A 112 14.18 -9.80 -0.69
CA MET A 112 14.68 -9.95 0.68
C MET A 112 15.59 -8.80 1.12
N SER A 113 16.49 -8.34 0.25
CA SER A 113 17.36 -7.20 0.54
C SER A 113 16.55 -5.91 0.73
N SER A 114 15.52 -5.72 -0.09
CA SER A 114 14.59 -4.59 0.01
C SER A 114 13.78 -4.66 1.31
N SER A 115 13.31 -5.85 1.69
CA SER A 115 12.65 -6.09 2.97
C SER A 115 13.56 -5.77 4.15
N ALA A 116 14.79 -6.29 4.15
CA ALA A 116 15.76 -6.05 5.23
C ALA A 116 16.07 -4.55 5.38
N THR A 117 16.16 -3.82 4.26
CA THR A 117 16.36 -2.37 4.28
C THR A 117 15.16 -1.63 4.88
N CYS A 118 13.94 -2.16 4.77
CA CYS A 118 12.75 -1.54 5.37
C CYS A 118 12.63 -1.81 6.88
N TYR A 119 13.22 -2.88 7.39
CA TYR A 119 13.23 -3.17 8.84
C TYR A 119 14.35 -2.46 9.60
N ARG A 120 15.27 -1.84 8.88
CA ARG A 120 16.43 -1.14 9.43
C ARG A 120 16.09 0.32 9.71
#